data_AF-A0A2G1MBG8-F1
#
_entry.id   AF-A0A2G1MBG8-F1
#
_cell.length_a   1.000
_cell.length_b   1.000
_cell.length_c   1.000
_cell.angle_alpha   90.00
_cell.angle_beta   90.00
_cell.angle_gamma   90.00
#
_symmetry.space_group_name_H-M   'P 1'
#
loop_
_entity.id
_entity.type
_entity.pdbx_description
1 polymer ?
#
loop_
_entity_poly.entity_id
_entity_poly.type
_entity_poly.pdbx_seq_one_letter_code
_entity_poly.pdbx_strand_id
1 'polypeptide(L)'
;AALDVLGLISLKGKVVTADALHCNRRTVAAINAQGGDWCLALKANQDSLLSDARACFGKVNKAHPAAQVEDTGHGRTERRTAVVVPAKGLAKHHDFPGLKAFGRIEATREIDGSITSETRYFALSWKPTPDVLIETVRAHWAIENALHWQLDVSFREDAARNRKDNGPGNIAVLRRRALDVVRRDTSKGSLSIKLKRAGWDDDFLRKLLDGLAET
;
A
#
# COMPACT_ATOMS: atom_id res chain seq x y z
N ALA A 1 -14.28 -11.79 1.93
CA ALA A 1 -13.26 -11.51 0.89
C ALA A 1 -11.90 -11.16 1.50
N ALA A 2 -11.67 -9.94 2.03
CA ALA A 2 -10.32 -9.54 2.50
C ALA A 2 -9.76 -10.41 3.64
N LEU A 3 -10.59 -10.78 4.61
CA LEU A 3 -10.19 -11.66 5.71
C LEU A 3 -9.88 -13.09 5.24
N ASP A 4 -10.60 -13.58 4.24
CA ASP A 4 -10.39 -14.92 3.69
C ASP A 4 -9.02 -14.96 3.01
N VAL A 5 -8.65 -13.91 2.27
CA VAL A 5 -7.32 -13.78 1.65
C VAL A 5 -6.22 -13.74 2.69
N LEU A 6 -6.40 -13.02 3.80
CA LEU A 6 -5.41 -13.04 4.89
C LEU A 6 -5.16 -14.46 5.37
N GLY A 7 -6.18 -15.31 5.48
CA GLY A 7 -6.05 -16.71 5.90
C GLY A 7 -5.32 -17.62 4.92
N LEU A 8 -5.06 -17.16 3.68
CA LEU A 8 -4.41 -17.94 2.63
C LEU A 8 -2.91 -17.63 2.46
N ILE A 9 -2.38 -16.65 3.20
CA ILE A 9 -1.01 -16.15 3.01
C ILE A 9 -0.21 -16.16 4.32
N SER A 10 1.07 -16.52 4.25
CA SER A 10 1.94 -16.48 5.43
C SER A 10 2.28 -15.04 5.80
N LEU A 11 1.79 -14.58 6.96
CA LEU A 11 2.00 -13.21 7.44
C LEU A 11 3.17 -13.07 8.42
N LYS A 12 3.79 -14.17 8.86
CA LYS A 12 4.88 -14.14 9.84
C LYS A 12 6.05 -13.28 9.33
N GLY A 13 6.41 -12.24 10.09
CA GLY A 13 7.48 -11.32 9.74
C GLY A 13 7.16 -10.40 8.56
N LYS A 14 5.88 -10.26 8.19
CA LYS A 14 5.39 -9.35 7.15
C LYS A 14 4.58 -8.21 7.78
N VAL A 15 4.53 -7.08 7.08
CA VAL A 15 3.70 -5.93 7.41
C VAL A 15 2.54 -5.87 6.43
N VAL A 16 1.31 -5.92 6.94
CA VAL A 16 0.09 -5.68 6.17
C VAL A 16 -0.23 -4.19 6.20
N THR A 17 -0.31 -3.57 5.03
CA THR A 17 -0.79 -2.19 4.89
C THR A 17 -2.19 -2.20 4.32
N ALA A 18 -3.09 -1.36 4.84
CA ALA A 18 -4.41 -1.21 4.28
C ALA A 18 -5.00 0.17 4.55
N ASP A 19 -6.01 0.51 3.77
CA ASP A 19 -6.76 1.74 3.91
C ASP A 19 -7.60 1.78 5.19
N ALA A 20 -8.33 2.88 5.35
CA ALA A 20 -9.14 3.10 6.54
C ALA A 20 -10.30 2.11 6.66
N LEU A 21 -10.86 1.61 5.56
CA LEU A 21 -11.95 0.62 5.59
C LEU A 21 -11.54 -0.64 6.35
N HIS A 22 -10.28 -1.03 6.23
CA HIS A 22 -9.71 -2.18 6.91
C HIS A 22 -9.16 -1.89 8.31
N CYS A 23 -9.15 -0.64 8.75
CA CYS A 23 -8.78 -0.25 10.12
C CYS A 23 -9.90 -0.61 11.10
N ASN A 24 -9.98 -1.89 11.48
CA ASN A 24 -10.95 -2.40 12.43
C ASN A 24 -10.39 -3.60 13.20
N ARG A 25 -11.01 -3.89 14.36
CA ARG A 25 -10.59 -4.94 15.31
C ARG A 25 -10.54 -6.33 14.68
N ARG A 26 -11.49 -6.64 13.80
CA ARG A 26 -11.57 -7.94 13.13
C ARG A 26 -10.38 -8.17 12.17
N THR A 27 -10.02 -7.15 11.40
CA THR A 27 -8.84 -7.20 10.51
C THR A 27 -7.55 -7.40 11.31
N VAL A 28 -7.32 -6.58 12.33
CA VAL A 28 -6.07 -6.67 13.11
C VAL A 28 -5.97 -7.98 13.88
N ALA A 29 -7.09 -8.51 14.40
CA ALA A 29 -7.10 -9.82 15.03
C ALA A 29 -6.68 -10.94 14.05
N ALA A 30 -7.18 -10.90 12.81
CA ALA A 30 -6.82 -11.88 11.79
C ALA A 30 -5.34 -11.79 11.37
N ILE A 31 -4.78 -10.58 11.30
CA ILE A 31 -3.35 -10.36 10.99
C ILE A 31 -2.48 -10.86 12.15
N ASN A 32 -2.83 -10.46 13.39
CA ASN A 32 -2.11 -10.85 14.60
C ASN A 32 -2.10 -12.38 14.78
N ALA A 33 -3.22 -13.05 14.51
CA ALA A 33 -3.35 -14.52 14.64
C ALA A 33 -2.36 -15.28 13.74
N GLN A 34 -1.87 -14.66 12.68
CA GLN A 34 -0.89 -15.23 11.75
C GLN A 34 0.52 -14.67 11.94
N GLY A 35 0.73 -13.89 13.00
CA GLY A 35 2.04 -13.32 13.33
C GLY A 35 2.49 -12.18 12.42
N GLY A 36 1.56 -11.53 11.73
CA GLY A 36 1.83 -10.33 10.93
C GLY A 36 1.80 -9.05 11.77
N ASP A 37 2.56 -8.06 11.32
CA ASP A 37 2.44 -6.68 11.76
C ASP A 37 1.51 -5.89 10.81
N TRP A 38 1.02 -4.73 11.24
CA TRP A 38 0.08 -3.93 10.44
C TRP A 38 0.27 -2.43 10.58
N CYS A 39 0.06 -1.73 9.46
CA CYS A 39 0.01 -0.28 9.34
C CYS A 39 -1.29 0.11 8.63
N LEU A 40 -2.26 0.61 9.38
CA LEU A 40 -3.62 0.84 8.88
C LEU A 40 -3.96 2.33 8.95
N ALA A 41 -4.47 2.89 7.85
CA ALA A 41 -4.87 4.30 7.83
C ALA A 41 -6.04 4.57 8.79
N LEU A 42 -5.98 5.69 9.51
CA LEU A 42 -7.06 6.14 10.40
C LEU A 42 -7.85 7.27 9.73
N LYS A 43 -9.17 7.12 9.68
CA LYS A 43 -10.14 8.15 9.25
C LYS A 43 -11.34 8.15 10.20
N ALA A 44 -12.41 8.83 9.79
CA ALA A 44 -13.64 9.00 10.57
C ALA A 44 -14.35 7.68 10.96
N ASN A 45 -14.03 6.57 10.31
CA ASN A 45 -14.58 5.26 10.67
C ASN A 45 -14.03 4.71 12.01
N GLN A 46 -12.98 5.31 12.56
CA GLN A 46 -12.47 5.06 13.92
C GLN A 46 -12.29 6.39 14.65
N ASP A 47 -13.36 7.18 14.73
CA ASP A 47 -13.29 8.61 15.10
C ASP A 47 -12.70 8.85 16.51
N SER A 48 -13.08 8.02 17.50
CA SER A 48 -12.53 8.10 18.86
C SER A 48 -11.02 7.80 18.89
N LEU A 49 -10.59 6.74 18.20
CA LEU A 49 -9.18 6.36 18.10
C LEU A 49 -8.36 7.41 17.35
N LEU A 50 -8.93 7.99 16.28
CA LEU A 50 -8.32 9.08 15.53
C LEU A 50 -8.18 10.35 16.39
N SER A 51 -9.18 10.68 17.21
CA SER A 51 -9.11 11.79 18.16
C SER A 51 -7.97 11.61 19.15
N ASP A 52 -7.85 10.43 19.78
CA ASP A 52 -6.76 10.13 20.71
C ASP A 52 -5.38 10.09 20.03
N ALA A 53 -5.31 9.58 18.79
CA ALA A 53 -4.10 9.63 17.99
C ALA A 53 -3.65 11.09 17.78
N ARG A 54 -4.57 11.97 17.35
CA ARG A 54 -4.30 13.42 17.20
C ARG A 54 -3.83 14.04 18.51
N ALA A 55 -4.47 13.72 19.62
CA ALA A 55 -4.08 14.21 20.95
C ALA A 55 -2.66 13.76 21.35
N CYS A 56 -2.23 12.56 20.94
CA CYS A 56 -0.85 12.10 21.16
C CYS A 56 0.16 12.98 20.40
N PHE A 57 -0.15 13.39 19.16
CA PHE A 57 0.72 14.25 18.36
C PHE A 57 0.73 15.71 18.84
N GLY A 58 -0.35 16.21 19.44
CA GLY A 58 -0.39 17.56 20.02
C GLY A 58 0.58 17.77 21.19
N LYS A 59 1.07 16.68 21.80
CA LYS A 59 2.03 16.70 22.92
C LYS A 59 3.49 16.58 22.47
N VAL A 60 3.73 16.48 21.17
CA VAL A 60 5.07 16.26 20.59
C VAL A 60 5.83 17.58 20.54
N ASN A 61 7.04 17.61 21.08
CA ASN A 61 7.93 18.77 21.00
C ASN A 61 8.76 18.76 19.70
N LYS A 62 9.43 19.88 19.39
CA LYS A 62 10.27 20.02 18.18
C LYS A 62 11.49 19.09 18.12
N ALA A 63 11.94 18.56 19.27
CA ALA A 63 13.09 17.66 19.35
C ALA A 63 12.72 16.19 19.11
N HIS A 64 11.43 15.87 18.96
CA HIS A 64 10.99 14.51 18.70
C HIS A 64 11.50 14.03 17.34
N PRO A 65 12.00 12.78 17.23
CA PRO A 65 12.43 12.22 15.96
C PRO A 65 11.37 12.34 14.87
N ALA A 66 11.81 12.85 13.72
CA ALA A 66 11.01 12.99 12.50
C ALA A 66 11.90 12.64 11.30
N ALA A 67 11.27 12.15 10.24
CA ALA A 67 11.92 11.94 8.94
C ALA A 67 11.25 12.83 7.91
N GLN A 68 12.02 13.28 6.94
CA GLN A 68 11.53 14.09 5.83
C GLN A 68 12.10 13.57 4.51
N VAL A 69 11.22 13.47 3.52
CA VAL A 69 11.59 13.13 2.14
C VAL A 69 10.97 14.17 1.22
N GLU A 70 11.73 14.60 0.21
CA GLU A 70 11.27 15.49 -0.86
C GLU A 70 11.48 14.80 -2.20
N ASP A 71 10.47 14.90 -3.07
CA ASP A 71 10.47 14.33 -4.42
C ASP A 71 10.03 15.42 -5.40
N THR A 72 10.84 15.66 -6.43
CA THR A 72 10.59 16.71 -7.43
C THR A 72 10.58 16.08 -8.81
N GLY A 73 9.48 16.26 -9.54
CA GLY A 73 9.34 15.73 -10.90
C GLY A 73 8.08 16.22 -11.60
N HIS A 74 8.15 16.35 -12.93
CA HIS A 74 7.02 16.79 -13.77
C HIS A 74 6.38 18.12 -13.33
N GLY A 75 7.19 19.09 -12.89
CA GLY A 75 6.71 20.39 -12.39
C GLY A 75 6.07 20.35 -10.99
N ARG A 76 6.16 19.22 -10.30
CA ARG A 76 5.60 19.01 -8.95
C ARG A 76 6.71 18.77 -7.94
N THR A 77 6.66 19.48 -6.82
CA THR A 77 7.47 19.20 -5.62
C THR A 77 6.56 18.63 -4.53
N GLU A 78 6.93 17.50 -3.97
CA GLU A 78 6.17 16.84 -2.92
C GLU A 78 7.06 16.51 -1.73
N ARG A 79 6.80 17.17 -0.60
CA ARG A 79 7.50 16.99 0.66
C ARG A 79 6.65 16.19 1.63
N ARG A 80 7.23 15.20 2.28
CA ARG A 80 6.57 14.36 3.28
C ARG A 80 7.36 14.36 4.57
N THR A 81 6.71 14.66 5.68
CA THR A 81 7.29 14.59 7.01
C THR A 81 6.54 13.53 7.82
N ALA A 82 7.28 12.60 8.43
CA ALA A 82 6.72 11.57 9.29
C ALA A 82 7.13 11.74 10.75
N VAL A 83 6.20 11.40 11.64
CA VAL A 83 6.42 11.32 13.09
C VAL A 83 5.72 10.06 13.61
N VAL A 84 6.33 9.37 14.57
CA VAL A 84 5.78 8.16 15.20
C VAL A 84 5.73 8.33 16.71
N VAL A 85 4.55 8.16 17.32
CA VAL A 85 4.35 8.28 18.78
C VAL A 85 3.82 6.97 19.37
N PRO A 86 4.17 6.62 20.61
CA PRO A 86 3.65 5.42 21.24
C PRO A 86 2.17 5.58 21.64
N ALA A 87 1.36 4.53 21.47
CA ALA A 87 -0.07 4.51 21.81
C ALA A 87 -0.32 4.00 23.24
N LYS A 88 0.43 4.54 24.22
CA LYS A 88 0.44 4.03 25.61
C LYS A 88 -0.96 4.02 26.23
N GLY A 89 -1.42 2.84 26.68
CA GLY A 89 -2.74 2.66 27.32
C GLY A 89 -3.94 2.65 26.36
N LEU A 90 -3.76 3.08 25.12
CA LEU A 90 -4.86 3.25 24.15
C LEU A 90 -5.30 1.94 23.51
N ALA A 91 -4.43 0.93 23.44
CA ALA A 91 -4.80 -0.40 22.97
C ALA A 91 -5.94 -1.00 23.81
N LYS A 92 -5.84 -0.90 25.14
CA LYS A 92 -6.89 -1.39 26.05
C LYS A 92 -8.11 -0.49 26.03
N HIS A 93 -7.91 0.84 26.02
CA HIS A 93 -9.00 1.81 26.03
C HIS A 93 -9.93 1.65 24.83
N HIS A 94 -9.36 1.41 23.64
CA HIS A 94 -10.12 1.22 22.41
C HIS A 94 -10.41 -0.24 22.09
N ASP A 95 -10.07 -1.21 22.94
CA ASP A 95 -10.14 -2.64 22.59
C ASP A 95 -9.53 -2.92 21.20
N PHE A 96 -8.34 -2.36 20.93
CA PHE A 96 -7.68 -2.45 19.63
C PHE A 96 -6.43 -3.32 19.77
N PRO A 97 -6.56 -4.65 19.55
CA PRO A 97 -5.53 -5.60 19.92
C PRO A 97 -4.27 -5.42 19.09
N GLY A 98 -3.13 -5.38 19.77
CA GLY A 98 -1.82 -5.22 19.14
C GLY A 98 -1.41 -3.78 18.83
N LEU A 99 -2.26 -2.77 19.09
CA LEU A 99 -1.88 -1.36 18.90
C LEU A 99 -0.69 -0.98 19.77
N LYS A 100 0.41 -0.50 19.16
CA LYS A 100 1.62 -0.06 19.87
C LYS A 100 1.99 1.39 19.59
N ALA A 101 1.68 1.92 18.42
CA ALA A 101 2.04 3.28 18.03
C ALA A 101 1.03 3.90 17.06
N PHE A 102 1.12 5.22 16.94
CA PHE A 102 0.52 5.97 15.84
C PHE A 102 1.59 6.59 14.97
N GLY A 103 1.33 6.61 13.67
CA GLY A 103 2.09 7.36 12.68
C GLY A 103 1.32 8.59 12.21
N ARG A 104 2.01 9.70 11.98
CA ARG A 104 1.49 10.86 11.26
C ARG A 104 2.39 11.13 10.07
N ILE A 105 1.79 11.31 8.89
CA ILE A 105 2.48 11.81 7.70
C ILE A 105 1.80 13.09 7.27
N GLU A 106 2.56 14.17 7.23
CA GLU A 106 2.18 15.44 6.64
C GLU A 106 2.80 15.51 5.25
N ALA A 107 1.96 15.63 4.21
CA ALA A 107 2.38 15.76 2.84
C ALA A 107 2.04 17.15 2.32
N THR A 108 3.02 17.87 1.80
CA THR A 108 2.85 19.14 1.11
C THR A 108 3.19 18.94 -0.35
N ARG A 109 2.31 19.38 -1.23
CA ARG A 109 2.48 19.31 -2.67
C ARG A 109 2.38 20.71 -3.25
N GLU A 110 3.40 21.08 -4.01
CA GLU A 110 3.48 22.33 -4.76
C GLU A 110 3.42 22.03 -6.26
N ILE A 111 2.46 22.66 -6.96
CA ILE A 111 2.30 22.62 -8.41
C ILE A 111 2.03 24.04 -8.87
N ASP A 112 2.85 24.56 -9.79
CA ASP A 112 2.69 25.89 -10.38
C ASP A 112 2.45 27.01 -9.33
N GLY A 113 3.17 26.96 -8.21
CA GLY A 113 3.05 27.91 -7.09
C GLY A 113 1.84 27.69 -6.17
N SER A 114 0.94 26.74 -6.47
CA SER A 114 -0.15 26.34 -5.59
C SER A 114 0.31 25.27 -4.61
N ILE A 115 0.19 25.55 -3.31
CA ILE A 115 0.56 24.63 -2.23
C ILE A 115 -0.71 23.99 -1.66
N THR A 116 -0.75 22.66 -1.69
CA THR A 116 -1.75 21.84 -1.00
C THR A 116 -1.09 21.03 0.09
N SER A 117 -1.79 20.82 1.21
CA SER A 117 -1.29 19.99 2.30
C SER A 117 -2.33 18.97 2.75
N GLU A 118 -1.87 17.78 3.12
CA GLU A 118 -2.71 16.72 3.65
C GLU A 118 -2.00 16.05 4.82
N THR A 119 -2.74 15.80 5.90
CA THR A 119 -2.24 15.06 7.06
C THR A 119 -2.96 13.72 7.16
N ARG A 120 -2.19 12.64 7.24
CA ARG A 120 -2.72 11.28 7.39
C ARG A 120 -2.20 10.66 8.69
N TYR A 121 -3.08 9.90 9.33
CA TYR A 121 -2.78 9.19 10.57
C TYR A 121 -2.85 7.68 10.34
N PHE A 122 -2.04 6.93 11.07
CA PHE A 122 -1.92 5.48 10.95
C PHE A 122 -1.89 4.84 12.33
N ALA A 123 -2.60 3.73 12.49
CA ALA A 123 -2.46 2.84 13.63
C ALA A 123 -1.42 1.76 13.30
N LEU A 124 -0.52 1.44 14.25
CA LEU A 124 0.62 0.56 14.03
C LEU A 124 0.72 -0.52 15.11
N SER A 125 0.98 -1.76 14.71
CA SER A 125 1.26 -2.89 15.63
C SER A 125 2.68 -2.91 16.19
N TRP A 126 3.55 -2.06 15.67
CA TRP A 126 4.92 -1.86 16.13
C TRP A 126 5.25 -0.37 16.15
N LYS A 127 6.42 -0.02 16.68
CA LYS A 127 6.92 1.36 16.69
C LYS A 127 8.08 1.50 15.69
N PRO A 128 7.82 1.78 14.39
CA PRO A 128 8.87 2.02 13.42
C PRO A 128 9.62 3.33 13.71
N THR A 129 10.79 3.48 13.10
CA THR A 129 11.37 4.82 12.91
C THR A 129 10.52 5.61 11.90
N PRO A 130 10.56 6.96 11.93
CA PRO A 130 9.83 7.77 10.96
C PRO A 130 10.14 7.44 9.49
N ASP A 131 11.38 7.10 9.15
CA ASP A 131 11.78 6.72 7.78
C ASP A 131 11.07 5.44 7.32
N VAL A 132 11.06 4.42 8.18
CA VAL A 132 10.37 3.14 7.91
C VAL A 132 8.87 3.37 7.72
N LEU A 133 8.27 4.31 8.46
CA LEU A 133 6.86 4.67 8.25
C LEU A 133 6.64 5.30 6.85
N ILE A 134 7.50 6.23 6.42
CA ILE A 134 7.41 6.83 5.08
C ILE A 134 7.50 5.74 4.02
N GLU A 135 8.50 4.86 4.10
CA GLU A 135 8.69 3.77 3.14
C GLU A 135 7.50 2.82 3.09
N THR A 136 6.99 2.41 4.27
CA THR A 136 5.83 1.52 4.40
C THR A 136 4.60 2.13 3.73
N VAL A 137 4.31 3.41 4.00
CA VAL A 137 3.15 4.09 3.43
C VAL A 137 3.35 4.35 1.94
N ARG A 138 4.55 4.72 1.49
CA ARG A 138 4.84 4.89 0.05
C ARG A 138 4.65 3.58 -0.72
N ALA A 139 5.13 2.46 -0.17
CA ALA A 139 4.94 1.14 -0.78
C ALA A 139 3.45 0.78 -0.91
N HIS A 140 2.63 1.12 0.10
CA HIS A 140 1.18 0.96 0.03
C HIS A 140 0.57 1.74 -1.14
N TRP A 141 0.88 3.03 -1.29
CA TRP A 141 0.36 3.85 -2.38
C TRP A 141 0.90 3.45 -3.76
N ALA A 142 2.10 2.88 -3.83
CA ALA A 142 2.67 2.40 -5.07
C ALA A 142 1.85 1.26 -5.70
N ILE A 143 1.00 0.55 -4.93
CA ILE A 143 0.10 -0.48 -5.46
C ILE A 143 -0.83 0.08 -6.53
N GLU A 144 -1.33 1.30 -6.34
CA GLU A 144 -2.24 1.93 -7.31
C GLU A 144 -1.55 2.14 -8.67
N ASN A 145 -0.36 2.74 -8.65
CA ASN A 145 0.38 3.04 -9.88
C ASN A 145 1.02 1.78 -10.50
N ALA A 146 1.55 0.90 -9.65
CA ALA A 146 2.19 -0.31 -10.12
C ALA A 146 1.11 -1.26 -10.64
N LEU A 147 0.19 -1.72 -9.80
CA LEU A 147 -0.76 -2.78 -10.12
C LEU A 147 -1.98 -2.27 -10.89
N HIS A 148 -2.81 -1.44 -10.27
CA HIS A 148 -4.13 -1.08 -10.80
C HIS A 148 -4.03 -0.35 -12.13
N TRP A 149 -3.25 0.72 -12.20
CA TRP A 149 -3.05 1.47 -13.43
C TRP A 149 -2.51 0.61 -14.59
N GLN A 150 -1.60 -0.33 -14.32
CA GLN A 150 -1.09 -1.21 -15.39
C GLN A 150 -2.15 -2.18 -15.89
N LEU A 151 -3.02 -2.69 -15.02
CA LEU A 151 -4.13 -3.55 -15.43
C LEU A 151 -5.14 -2.75 -16.26
N ASP A 152 -5.47 -1.54 -15.85
CA ASP A 152 -6.45 -0.68 -16.53
C ASP A 152 -5.93 -0.22 -17.89
N VAL A 153 -4.69 0.27 -17.95
CA VAL A 153 -4.14 0.87 -19.18
C VAL A 153 -3.49 -0.17 -20.09
N SER A 154 -2.55 -0.96 -19.56
CA SER A 154 -1.76 -1.90 -20.39
C SER A 154 -2.55 -3.16 -20.73
N PHE A 155 -3.44 -3.63 -19.83
CA PHE A 155 -4.30 -4.80 -20.08
C PHE A 155 -5.75 -4.45 -20.45
N ARG A 156 -6.08 -3.15 -20.49
CA ARG A 156 -7.40 -2.64 -20.88
C ARG A 156 -8.51 -3.27 -20.05
N GLU A 157 -8.29 -3.41 -18.74
CA GLU A 157 -9.25 -4.05 -17.83
C GLU A 157 -10.60 -3.31 -17.83
N ASP A 158 -10.60 -1.98 -17.73
CA ASP A 158 -11.80 -1.15 -17.80
C ASP A 158 -12.60 -1.30 -19.11
N ALA A 159 -11.90 -1.53 -20.22
CA ALA A 159 -12.54 -1.70 -21.53
C ALA A 159 -13.07 -3.12 -21.77
N ALA A 160 -12.83 -4.06 -20.84
CA ALA A 160 -13.24 -5.45 -20.99
C ALA A 160 -14.77 -5.59 -20.95
N ARG A 161 -15.32 -6.31 -21.93
CA ARG A 161 -16.77 -6.56 -22.06
C ARG A 161 -17.19 -7.97 -21.67
N ASN A 162 -16.32 -8.75 -21.05
CA ASN A 162 -16.69 -10.06 -20.52
C ASN A 162 -17.65 -9.88 -19.33
N ARG A 163 -18.85 -10.47 -19.44
CA ARG A 163 -19.92 -10.35 -18.43
C ARG A 163 -20.57 -11.69 -18.06
N LYS A 164 -20.20 -12.78 -18.74
CA LYS A 164 -20.87 -14.08 -18.64
C LYS A 164 -20.09 -15.03 -17.72
N ASP A 165 -20.83 -15.73 -16.86
CA ASP A 165 -20.35 -16.79 -15.96
C ASP A 165 -19.04 -16.39 -15.24
N ASN A 166 -18.04 -17.27 -15.25
CA ASN A 166 -16.73 -17.03 -14.65
C ASN A 166 -15.78 -16.21 -15.55
N GLY A 167 -16.24 -15.71 -16.70
CA GLY A 167 -15.42 -14.95 -17.64
C GLY A 167 -14.67 -13.75 -17.02
N PRO A 168 -15.35 -12.87 -16.26
CA PRO A 168 -14.69 -11.75 -15.59
C PRO A 168 -13.61 -12.18 -14.58
N GLY A 169 -13.91 -13.20 -13.76
CA GLY A 169 -12.96 -13.70 -12.76
C GLY A 169 -11.72 -14.35 -13.39
N ASN A 170 -11.93 -15.20 -14.38
CA ASN A 170 -10.85 -15.91 -15.07
C ASN A 170 -9.89 -14.93 -15.77
N ILE A 171 -10.41 -13.93 -16.47
CA ILE A 171 -9.55 -12.96 -17.16
C ILE A 171 -8.77 -12.09 -16.17
N ALA A 172 -9.38 -11.73 -15.03
CA ALA A 172 -8.70 -10.92 -14.01
C ALA A 172 -7.50 -11.67 -13.42
N VAL A 173 -7.62 -12.97 -13.18
CA VAL A 173 -6.51 -13.82 -12.73
C VAL A 173 -5.41 -13.92 -13.79
N LEU A 174 -5.79 -14.19 -15.05
CA LEU A 174 -4.83 -14.31 -16.15
C LEU A 174 -4.04 -13.02 -16.40
N ARG A 175 -4.72 -11.86 -16.37
CA ARG A 175 -4.07 -10.54 -16.54
C ARG A 175 -3.08 -10.24 -15.42
N ARG A 176 -3.43 -10.54 -14.16
CA ARG A 176 -2.52 -10.37 -13.03
C ARG A 176 -1.29 -11.27 -13.17
N ARG A 177 -1.46 -12.52 -13.59
CA ARG A 177 -0.31 -13.41 -13.85
C ARG A 177 0.55 -12.97 -15.02
N ALA A 178 -0.05 -12.53 -16.12
CA ALA A 178 0.70 -11.98 -17.24
C ALA A 178 1.50 -10.73 -16.82
N LEU A 179 0.92 -9.85 -15.99
CA LEU A 179 1.61 -8.69 -15.44
C LEU A 179 2.79 -9.08 -14.55
N ASP A 180 2.60 -10.05 -13.63
CA ASP A 180 3.66 -10.56 -12.76
C ASP A 180 4.85 -11.09 -13.57
N VAL A 181 4.57 -11.83 -14.65
CA VAL A 181 5.57 -12.42 -15.55
C VAL A 181 6.34 -11.33 -16.30
N VAL A 182 5.63 -10.43 -16.98
CA VAL A 182 6.27 -9.40 -17.82
C VAL A 182 7.13 -8.45 -16.99
N ARG A 183 6.78 -8.22 -15.72
CA ARG A 183 7.57 -7.38 -14.81
C ARG A 183 8.92 -7.96 -14.42
N ARG A 184 9.13 -9.27 -14.56
CA ARG A 184 10.44 -9.91 -14.30
C ARG A 184 11.47 -9.48 -15.35
N ASP A 185 11.02 -9.11 -16.55
CA ASP A 185 11.90 -8.63 -17.60
C ASP A 185 12.39 -7.19 -17.34
N THR A 186 13.70 -7.03 -17.29
CA THR A 186 14.39 -5.77 -17.04
C THR A 186 14.81 -5.04 -18.32
N SER A 187 14.46 -5.57 -19.50
CA SER A 187 14.80 -4.95 -20.79
C SER A 187 14.16 -3.56 -20.93
N LYS A 188 14.74 -2.69 -21.77
CA LYS A 188 14.19 -1.36 -22.01
C LYS A 188 12.86 -1.43 -22.76
N GLY A 189 11.95 -0.52 -22.43
CA GLY A 189 10.65 -0.37 -23.10
C GLY A 189 9.49 -0.33 -22.11
N SER A 190 8.38 0.28 -22.53
CA SER A 190 7.17 0.32 -21.72
C SER A 190 6.52 -1.06 -21.62
N LEU A 191 5.71 -1.27 -20.59
CA LEU A 191 4.99 -2.53 -20.40
C LEU A 191 4.14 -2.88 -21.63
N SER A 192 3.44 -1.89 -22.22
CA SER A 192 2.64 -2.10 -23.43
C SER A 192 3.47 -2.57 -24.63
N ILE A 193 4.71 -2.08 -24.78
CA ILE A 193 5.62 -2.51 -25.85
C ILE A 193 6.06 -3.95 -25.60
N LYS A 194 6.43 -4.29 -24.36
CA LYS A 194 6.84 -5.66 -24.00
C LYS A 194 5.71 -6.66 -24.23
N LEU A 195 4.48 -6.31 -23.85
CA LEU A 195 3.28 -7.12 -24.11
C LEU A 195 3.04 -7.34 -25.60
N LYS A 196 3.15 -6.28 -26.42
CA LYS A 196 3.02 -6.41 -27.89
C LYS A 196 4.11 -7.28 -28.48
N ARG A 197 5.37 -7.09 -28.03
CA ARG A 197 6.50 -7.92 -28.47
C ARG A 197 6.27 -9.39 -28.15
N ALA A 198 5.84 -9.70 -26.93
CA ALA A 198 5.50 -11.06 -26.53
C ALA A 198 4.36 -11.67 -27.36
N GLY A 199 3.50 -10.85 -27.97
CA GLY A 199 2.48 -11.32 -28.91
C GLY A 199 2.97 -11.54 -30.34
N TRP A 200 4.18 -11.10 -30.70
CA TRP A 200 4.74 -11.14 -32.06
C TRP A 200 6.05 -11.93 -32.19
N ASP A 201 6.73 -12.18 -31.07
CA ASP A 201 8.06 -12.80 -30.98
C ASP A 201 7.98 -13.96 -29.98
N ASP A 202 7.83 -15.19 -30.50
CA ASP A 202 7.66 -16.41 -29.71
C ASP A 202 8.88 -16.71 -28.83
N ASP A 203 10.08 -16.36 -29.28
CA ASP A 203 11.31 -16.54 -28.50
C ASP A 203 11.33 -15.60 -27.30
N PHE A 204 10.92 -14.35 -27.52
CA PHE A 204 10.75 -13.39 -26.42
C PHE A 204 9.64 -13.81 -25.46
N LEU A 205 8.51 -14.32 -25.97
CA LEU A 205 7.43 -14.85 -25.13
C LEU A 205 7.92 -16.01 -24.26
N ARG A 206 8.62 -16.99 -24.85
CA ARG A 206 9.20 -18.13 -24.12
C ARG A 206 10.14 -17.65 -23.03
N LYS A 207 11.05 -16.74 -23.35
CA LYS A 207 11.96 -16.12 -22.37
C LYS A 207 11.22 -15.48 -21.19
N LEU A 208 10.09 -14.82 -21.45
CA LEU A 208 9.28 -14.25 -20.36
C LEU A 208 8.65 -15.34 -19.49
N LEU A 209 8.17 -16.41 -20.11
CA LEU A 209 7.49 -17.52 -19.43
C LEU A 209 8.46 -18.46 -18.70
N ASP A 210 9.74 -18.45 -19.06
CA ASP A 210 10.79 -19.23 -18.38
C ASP A 210 10.86 -18.86 -16.89
N GLY A 211 10.93 -19.88 -16.02
CA GLY A 211 10.92 -19.70 -14.56
C GLY A 211 9.53 -19.49 -13.94
N LEU A 212 8.44 -19.77 -14.68
CA LEU A 212 7.08 -19.81 -14.10
C LEU A 212 6.89 -20.97 -13.09
N ALA A 213 7.61 -22.07 -13.25
CA ALA A 213 7.50 -23.27 -12.42
C ALA A 213 8.30 -23.22 -11.10
N GLU A 214 9.16 -22.21 -10.94
CA GLU A 214 10.08 -22.08 -9.78
C GLU A 214 9.58 -21.09 -8.70
N THR A 215 8.36 -20.55 -8.87
CA THR A 215 7.71 -19.60 -7.94
C THR A 215 6.41 -20.14 -7.38
#